data_AF-A0A378JQN1-F1
#
_entry.id   AF-A0A378JQN1-F1
#
_cell.length_a   1.000
_cell.length_b   1.000
_cell.length_c   1.000
_cell.angle_alpha   90.00
_cell.angle_beta   90.00
_cell.angle_gamma   90.00
#
_symmetry.space_group_name_H-M   'P 1'
#
loop_
_entity.id
_entity.type
_entity.pdbx_description
1 polymer ?
#
loop_
_entity_poly.entity_id
_entity_poly.type
_entity_poly.pdbx_seq_one_letter_code
_entity_poly.pdbx_strand_id
1 'polypeptide(L)'
;MKLRMLNNSTMKLTISSLFPRMMGLMLISLSLLPLPYFLGNYQITCNDIKPNLARECVLNFSFFGISKKQTNLNTLIDASITGTSPYSIMLKTTDGLINMTNGSSVGYAKKQKIVDTINQFITRGMQNSVKLANPNPLA
;
A
#
# COMPACT_ATOMS: atom_id res chain seq x y z
N MET A 1 16.08 -9.66 -41.36
CA MET A 1 15.29 -10.65 -42.12
C MET A 1 16.25 -11.42 -43.02
N LYS A 2 16.31 -12.75 -42.94
CA LYS A 2 17.17 -13.56 -43.83
C LYS A 2 16.32 -14.65 -44.47
N LEU A 3 16.37 -14.72 -45.80
CA LEU A 3 15.68 -15.72 -46.59
C LEU A 3 16.71 -16.78 -46.97
N ARG A 4 16.48 -18.03 -46.58
CA ARG A 4 17.35 -19.16 -46.93
C ARG A 4 16.57 -20.15 -47.75
N MET A 5 17.11 -20.53 -48.90
CA MET A 5 16.59 -21.63 -49.68
C MET A 5 17.02 -22.94 -49.01
N LEU A 6 16.07 -23.84 -48.76
CA LEU A 6 16.35 -25.18 -48.24
C LEU A 6 16.43 -26.20 -49.40
N ASN A 7 15.68 -25.97 -50.48
CA ASN A 7 15.71 -26.73 -51.73
C ASN A 7 15.09 -25.89 -52.88
N ASN A 8 15.08 -26.40 -54.11
CA ASN A 8 14.57 -25.74 -55.32
C ASN A 8 13.10 -25.33 -55.27
N SER A 9 12.31 -25.88 -54.36
CA SER A 9 10.88 -25.58 -54.19
C SER A 9 10.51 -25.04 -52.81
N THR A 10 11.45 -24.96 -51.86
CA THR A 10 11.15 -24.57 -50.48
C THR A 10 12.10 -23.50 -49.97
N MET A 11 11.51 -22.35 -49.64
CA MET A 11 12.19 -21.21 -49.06
C MET A 11 11.79 -21.05 -47.60
N LYS A 12 12.78 -20.96 -46.70
CA LYS A 12 12.57 -20.65 -45.28
C LYS A 12 12.88 -19.19 -45.03
N LEU A 13 11.83 -18.46 -44.71
CA LEU A 13 11.93 -17.07 -44.28
C LEU A 13 12.16 -17.02 -42.77
N THR A 14 13.35 -16.58 -42.36
CA THR A 14 13.66 -16.36 -40.94
C THR A 14 13.59 -14.87 -40.64
N ILE A 15 12.49 -14.44 -40.03
CA ILE A 15 12.29 -13.07 -39.56
C ILE A 15 12.76 -13.02 -38.10
N SER A 16 13.99 -12.55 -37.86
CA SER A 16 14.42 -12.19 -36.51
C SER A 16 13.90 -10.79 -36.18
N SER A 17 12.74 -10.70 -35.55
CA SER A 17 12.19 -9.42 -35.08
C SER A 17 12.50 -9.27 -33.58
N LEU A 18 13.52 -8.45 -33.28
CA LEU A 18 13.87 -8.08 -31.91
C LEU A 18 12.76 -7.23 -31.26
N PHE A 19 12.08 -6.43 -32.07
CA PHE A 19 11.06 -5.47 -31.65
C PHE A 19 9.85 -6.08 -30.91
N PRO A 20 9.11 -7.08 -31.43
CA PRO A 20 7.98 -7.67 -30.71
C PRO A 20 8.41 -8.43 -29.45
N ARG A 21 9.64 -8.97 -29.40
CA ARG A 21 10.18 -9.60 -28.19
C ARG A 21 10.43 -8.59 -27.08
N MET A 22 10.98 -7.41 -27.40
CA MET A 22 11.22 -6.34 -26.43
C MET A 22 9.90 -5.68 -25.99
N MET A 23 8.95 -5.50 -26.92
CA MET A 23 7.64 -4.93 -26.64
C MET A 23 6.84 -5.81 -25.67
N GLY A 24 6.91 -7.14 -25.82
CA GLY A 24 6.30 -8.08 -24.87
C GLY A 24 6.86 -7.96 -23.45
N LEU A 25 8.20 -7.89 -23.32
CA LEU A 25 8.87 -7.68 -22.02
C LEU A 25 8.50 -6.34 -21.37
N MET A 26 8.38 -5.28 -22.18
CA MET A 26 8.01 -3.95 -21.71
C MET A 26 6.58 -3.95 -21.13
N LEU A 27 5.63 -4.58 -21.82
CA LEU A 27 4.24 -4.69 -21.34
C LEU A 27 4.12 -5.50 -20.03
N ILE A 28 4.91 -6.57 -19.90
CA ILE A 28 4.94 -7.37 -18.66
C ILE A 28 5.54 -6.54 -17.51
N SER A 29 6.65 -5.82 -17.75
CA SER A 29 7.25 -4.98 -16.72
C SER A 29 6.33 -3.84 -16.25
N LEU A 30 5.54 -3.27 -17.17
CA LEU A 30 4.61 -2.18 -16.88
C LEU A 30 3.38 -2.66 -16.09
N SER A 31 2.95 -3.91 -16.27
CA SER A 31 1.82 -4.49 -15.53
C SER A 31 2.19 -4.95 -14.11
N LEU A 32 3.47 -5.21 -13.83
CA LEU A 32 3.99 -5.56 -12.50
C LEU A 32 4.27 -4.34 -11.61
N LEU A 33 4.48 -3.15 -12.19
CA LEU A 33 4.73 -1.88 -11.49
C LEU A 33 3.64 -1.42 -10.49
N PRO A 34 2.32 -1.63 -10.71
CA PRO A 34 1.29 -1.20 -9.75
C PRO A 34 1.08 -2.15 -8.56
N LEU A 35 1.47 -3.43 -8.68
CA LEU A 35 1.32 -4.43 -7.62
C LEU A 35 1.97 -4.05 -6.28
N PRO A 36 3.18 -3.44 -6.23
CA PRO A 36 3.74 -2.93 -4.98
C PRO A 36 2.86 -1.92 -4.23
N TYR A 37 1.96 -1.21 -4.91
CA TYR A 37 1.13 -0.21 -4.23
C TYR A 37 -0.13 -0.81 -3.59
N PHE A 38 -0.59 -1.98 -4.06
CA PHE A 38 -1.76 -2.64 -3.51
C PHE A 38 -1.47 -3.55 -2.31
N LEU A 39 -0.23 -4.00 -2.16
CA LEU A 39 0.12 -5.12 -1.27
C LEU A 39 0.80 -4.69 0.05
N GLY A 40 0.74 -3.39 0.36
CA GLY A 40 1.12 -2.88 1.67
C GLY A 40 0.05 -3.19 2.72
N ASN A 41 0.41 -3.96 3.75
CA ASN A 41 -0.47 -4.26 4.88
C ASN A 41 -0.15 -3.32 6.04
N TYR A 42 -1.16 -2.55 6.47
CA TYR A 42 -1.08 -1.68 7.64
C TYR A 42 -1.85 -2.33 8.78
N GLN A 43 -1.27 -2.40 9.96
CA GLN A 43 -1.90 -2.99 11.13
C GLN A 43 -1.51 -2.19 12.38
N ILE A 44 -2.49 -1.81 13.19
CA ILE A 44 -2.25 -1.28 14.52
C ILE A 44 -2.39 -2.44 15.50
N THR A 45 -1.45 -2.56 16.43
CA THR A 45 -1.49 -3.54 17.52
C THR A 45 -1.20 -2.83 18.83
N CYS A 46 -2.02 -3.07 19.86
CA CYS A 46 -1.90 -2.47 21.18
C CYS A 46 -1.85 -3.58 22.23
N ASN A 47 -0.95 -3.49 23.20
CA ASN A 47 -0.86 -4.50 24.25
C ASN A 47 -1.96 -4.35 25.31
N ASP A 48 -2.39 -3.12 25.59
CA ASP A 48 -3.45 -2.84 26.55
C ASP A 48 -4.55 -2.02 25.89
N ILE A 49 -5.67 -2.67 25.58
CA ILE A 49 -6.83 -2.05 24.96
C ILE A 49 -8.08 -2.27 25.80
N LYS A 50 -8.79 -1.17 26.03
CA LYS A 50 -10.10 -1.11 26.70
C LYS A 50 -10.96 -0.11 25.93
N PRO A 51 -12.29 -0.12 26.13
CA PRO A 51 -13.16 0.85 25.48
C PRO A 51 -12.69 2.29 25.74
N ASN A 52 -12.39 3.04 24.68
CA ASN A 52 -11.86 4.41 24.68
C ASN A 52 -10.42 4.57 25.25
N LEU A 53 -9.67 3.48 25.38
CA LEU A 53 -8.30 3.52 25.88
C LEU A 53 -7.43 2.50 25.13
N ALA A 54 -6.54 2.98 24.27
CA ALA A 54 -5.61 2.14 23.51
C ALA A 54 -4.17 2.53 23.89
N ARG A 55 -3.51 1.71 24.70
CA ARG A 55 -2.15 1.92 25.22
C ARG A 55 -1.15 0.92 24.64
N GLU A 56 0.11 1.31 24.68
CA GLU A 56 1.23 0.52 24.13
C GLU A 56 0.97 0.07 22.69
N CYS A 57 0.49 1.02 21.88
CA CYS A 57 0.13 0.82 20.50
C CYS A 57 1.33 0.97 19.57
N VAL A 58 1.32 0.19 18.51
CA VAL A 58 2.35 0.14 17.50
C VAL A 58 1.69 0.07 16.13
N LEU A 59 2.13 0.93 15.21
CA LEU A 59 1.77 0.86 13.81
C LEU A 59 2.80 0.01 13.05
N ASN A 60 2.33 -1.12 12.52
CA ASN A 60 3.10 -2.01 11.68
C ASN A 60 2.72 -1.79 10.22
N PHE A 61 3.71 -1.47 9.39
CA PHE A 61 3.61 -1.52 7.94
C PHE A 61 4.44 -2.68 7.43
N SER A 62 3.86 -3.51 6.57
CA SER A 62 4.59 -4.56 5.88
C SER A 62 4.32 -4.55 4.38
N PHE A 63 5.39 -4.66 3.60
CA PHE A 63 5.34 -4.67 2.15
C PHE A 63 5.84 -6.04 1.64
N PHE A 64 4.93 -6.83 1.04
CA PHE A 64 5.19 -8.20 0.55
C PHE A 64 5.86 -9.15 1.56
N GLY A 65 5.75 -8.87 2.86
CA GLY A 65 6.40 -9.65 3.91
C GLY A 65 7.92 -9.46 4.01
N ILE A 66 8.53 -8.64 3.16
CA ILE A 66 9.99 -8.44 3.08
C ILE A 66 10.43 -7.19 3.83
N SER A 67 9.69 -6.08 3.67
CA SER A 67 9.98 -4.83 4.37
C SER A 67 8.96 -4.61 5.47
N LYS A 68 9.45 -4.42 6.71
CA LYS A 68 8.63 -4.10 7.88
C LYS A 68 9.10 -2.77 8.44
N LYS A 69 8.18 -1.81 8.54
CA LYS A 69 8.39 -0.57 9.29
C LYS A 69 7.47 -0.59 10.50
N GLN A 70 8.04 -0.33 11.67
CA GLN A 70 7.32 -0.25 12.92
C GLN A 70 7.45 1.16 13.48
N THR A 71 6.31 1.76 13.83
CA THR A 71 6.26 3.07 14.48
C THR A 71 5.57 2.90 15.83
N ASN A 72 6.24 3.31 16.91
CA ASN A 72 5.62 3.32 18.22
C ASN A 72 4.59 4.47 18.29
N LEU A 73 3.38 4.17 18.74
CA LEU A 73 2.29 5.13 18.94
C LEU A 73 2.03 5.41 20.44
N ASN A 74 2.66 4.66 21.35
CA ASN A 74 2.39 4.72 22.79
C ASN A 74 0.90 4.65 23.09
N THR A 75 0.28 5.73 23.58
CA THR A 75 -1.17 5.77 23.73
C THR A 75 -1.80 6.40 22.51
N LEU A 76 -2.59 5.62 21.76
CA LEU A 76 -3.35 6.08 20.61
C LEU A 76 -4.69 6.66 21.10
N ILE A 77 -4.92 7.94 20.80
CA ILE A 77 -6.07 8.70 21.32
C ILE A 77 -7.16 8.81 20.24
N ASP A 78 -6.76 9.19 19.03
CA ASP A 78 -7.69 9.49 17.94
C ASP A 78 -6.97 9.43 16.58
N ALA A 79 -7.74 9.31 15.51
CA ALA A 79 -7.29 9.50 14.13
C ALA A 79 -8.14 10.56 13.44
N SER A 80 -7.52 11.39 12.61
CA SER A 80 -8.22 12.43 11.85
C SER A 80 -7.62 12.64 10.46
N ILE A 81 -8.42 13.22 9.56
CA ILE A 81 -7.94 13.67 8.26
C ILE A 81 -7.55 15.14 8.37
N THR A 82 -6.41 15.48 7.79
CA THR A 82 -5.94 16.87 7.67
C THR A 82 -5.56 17.20 6.23
N GLY A 83 -5.49 18.50 5.92
CA GLY A 83 -5.27 19.02 4.58
C GLY A 83 -6.56 19.24 3.79
N THR A 84 -6.49 20.12 2.79
CA THR A 84 -7.63 20.52 1.95
C THR A 84 -7.64 19.78 0.61
N SER A 85 -6.45 19.56 0.04
CA SER A 85 -6.11 18.55 -0.97
C SER A 85 -4.64 18.79 -1.34
N PRO A 86 -3.77 17.78 -1.34
CA PRO A 86 -4.04 16.38 -1.00
C PRO A 86 -4.19 16.10 0.52
N TYR A 87 -4.88 15.01 0.88
CA TYR A 87 -5.25 14.69 2.27
C TYR A 87 -4.25 13.76 2.98
N SER A 88 -4.08 13.96 4.29
CA SER A 88 -3.22 13.15 5.16
C SER A 88 -4.00 12.57 6.35
N ILE A 89 -3.63 11.36 6.80
CA ILE A 89 -4.18 10.74 8.01
C ILE A 89 -3.22 11.03 9.17
N MET A 90 -3.72 11.71 10.19
CA MET A 90 -3.00 12.05 11.41
C MET A 90 -3.46 11.16 12.56
N LEU A 91 -2.50 10.51 13.21
CA LEU A 91 -2.73 9.77 14.44
C LEU A 91 -2.35 10.67 15.61
N LYS A 92 -3.31 10.90 16.52
CA LYS A 92 -3.07 11.62 17.76
C LYS A 92 -2.64 10.62 18.83
N THR A 93 -1.46 10.85 19.38
CA THR A 93 -0.90 10.06 20.47
C THR A 93 -0.63 10.95 21.68
N THR A 94 -0.29 10.35 22.82
CA THR A 94 0.20 11.10 24.00
C THR A 94 1.47 11.89 23.71
N ASP A 95 2.27 11.43 22.74
CA ASP A 95 3.58 11.99 22.45
C ASP A 95 3.54 13.04 21.33
N GLY A 96 2.37 13.21 20.70
CA GLY A 96 2.15 14.16 19.62
C GLY A 96 1.37 13.57 18.45
N LEU A 97 1.50 14.25 17.30
CA LEU A 97 0.83 13.87 16.05
C LEU A 97 1.78 13.08 15.16
N ILE A 98 1.33 11.92 14.69
CA ILE A 98 2.10 11.04 13.79
C ILE A 98 1.44 11.00 12.42
N ASN A 99 2.20 11.33 11.37
CA ASN A 99 1.73 11.23 9.99
C ASN A 99 1.83 9.80 9.48
N MET A 100 0.67 9.17 9.33
CA MET A 100 0.55 7.80 8.82
C MET A 100 0.65 7.77 7.28
N THR A 101 0.35 8.88 6.62
CA THR A 101 0.41 9.01 5.16
C THR A 101 1.80 9.50 4.73
N ASN A 102 2.42 8.81 3.77
CA ASN A 102 3.80 9.09 3.35
C ASN A 102 3.78 10.14 2.23
N GLY A 103 3.24 11.31 2.58
CA GLY A 103 2.76 12.32 1.63
C GLY A 103 1.25 12.29 1.51
N SER A 104 0.71 13.32 0.90
CA SER A 104 -0.72 13.50 0.79
C SER A 104 -1.23 12.84 -0.49
N SER A 105 -2.30 12.03 -0.40
CA SER A 105 -2.92 11.35 -1.56
C SER A 105 -4.39 11.76 -1.72
N VAL A 106 -4.92 11.64 -2.94
CA VAL A 106 -6.34 11.88 -3.20
C VAL A 106 -7.21 10.72 -2.66
N GLY A 107 -8.51 10.98 -2.47
CA GLY A 107 -9.46 9.96 -1.99
C GLY A 107 -9.87 10.12 -0.53
N TYR A 108 -10.45 11.27 -0.18
CA TYR A 108 -10.99 11.57 1.16
C TYR A 108 -11.87 10.43 1.70
N ALA A 109 -12.84 9.95 0.92
CA ALA A 109 -13.77 8.91 1.35
C ALA A 109 -13.06 7.59 1.73
N LYS A 110 -11.98 7.22 1.03
CA LYS A 110 -11.16 6.04 1.39
C LYS A 110 -10.41 6.28 2.70
N LYS A 111 -9.83 7.46 2.88
CA LYS A 111 -9.14 7.84 4.14
C LYS A 111 -10.10 7.94 5.32
N GLN A 112 -11.33 8.40 5.09
CA GLN A 112 -12.36 8.50 6.13
C GLN A 112 -12.71 7.11 6.65
N LYS A 113 -12.89 6.11 5.78
CA LYS A 113 -13.09 4.72 6.21
C LYS A 113 -11.95 4.19 7.08
N ILE A 114 -10.70 4.57 6.79
CA ILE A 114 -9.54 4.17 7.60
C ILE A 114 -9.62 4.85 8.98
N VAL A 115 -9.85 6.16 9.02
CA VAL A 115 -10.03 6.92 10.26
C VAL A 115 -11.17 6.35 11.11
N ASP A 116 -12.34 6.12 10.51
CA ASP A 116 -13.49 5.52 11.19
C ASP A 116 -13.15 4.14 11.76
N THR A 117 -12.40 3.32 11.02
CA THR A 117 -11.95 2.00 11.49
C THR A 117 -11.02 2.12 12.70
N ILE A 118 -10.08 3.06 12.69
CA ILE A 118 -9.16 3.29 13.81
C ILE A 118 -9.94 3.79 15.03
N ASN A 119 -10.83 4.76 14.85
CA ASN A 119 -11.59 5.34 15.95
C ASN A 119 -12.57 4.32 16.54
N GLN A 120 -13.20 3.49 15.71
CA GLN A 120 -14.01 2.36 16.19
C GLN A 120 -13.17 1.32 16.94
N PHE A 121 -11.95 1.04 16.49
CA PHE A 121 -11.04 0.16 17.21
C PHE A 121 -10.71 0.69 18.62
N ILE A 122 -10.40 1.98 18.74
CA ILE A 122 -10.14 2.64 20.03
C ILE A 122 -11.40 2.63 20.90
N THR A 123 -12.54 3.04 20.37
CA THR A 123 -13.80 3.14 21.13
C THR A 123 -14.30 1.78 21.61
N ARG A 124 -14.22 0.74 20.77
CA ARG A 124 -14.73 -0.60 21.12
C ARG A 124 -13.78 -1.35 22.05
N GLY A 125 -12.47 -1.25 21.81
CA GLY A 125 -11.45 -1.92 22.62
C GLY A 125 -11.61 -3.43 22.78
N MET A 126 -12.18 -4.12 21.78
CA MET A 126 -12.50 -5.56 21.85
C MET A 126 -11.39 -6.48 21.34
N GLN A 127 -10.43 -5.94 20.58
CA GLN A 127 -9.35 -6.69 19.97
C GLN A 127 -8.04 -5.94 20.11
N ASN A 128 -6.95 -6.66 20.30
CA ASN A 128 -5.62 -6.07 20.49
C ASN A 128 -4.97 -5.63 19.17
N SER A 129 -5.59 -5.90 18.02
CA SER A 129 -5.09 -5.44 16.72
C SER A 129 -6.19 -5.18 15.72
N VAL A 130 -5.92 -4.27 14.77
CA VAL A 130 -6.81 -3.97 13.64
C VAL A 130 -6.01 -3.83 12.37
N LYS A 131 -6.46 -4.49 11.30
CA LYS A 131 -5.91 -4.34 9.95
C LYS A 131 -6.56 -3.14 9.26
N LEU A 132 -5.74 -2.35 8.58
CA LEU A 132 -6.13 -1.13 7.91
C LEU A 132 -5.88 -1.26 6.40
N ALA A 133 -6.77 -0.65 5.62
CA ALA A 133 -6.52 -0.46 4.19
C ALA A 133 -5.30 0.45 3.97
N ASN A 134 -4.72 0.42 2.76
CA ASN A 134 -3.60 1.29 2.41
C ASN A 134 -4.01 2.78 2.56
N PRO A 135 -3.34 3.58 3.42
CA PRO A 135 -3.62 4.99 3.65
C PRO A 135 -3.21 5.89 2.48
N ASN A 136 -2.40 5.37 1.54
CA ASN A 136 -1.95 6.06 0.32
C ASN A 136 -2.51 5.34 -0.93
N PRO A 137 -3.84 5.29 -1.14
CA PRO A 137 -4.39 4.75 -2.38
C PRO A 137 -3.98 5.66 -3.54
N LEU A 138 -3.49 5.06 -4.64
CA LEU A 138 -3.38 5.76 -5.92
C LEU A 138 -4.80 6.12 -6.41
N ALA A 139 -4.90 7.29 -7.04
CA ALA A 139 -6.12 7.80 -7.67
C ALA A 139 -6.64 6.79 -8.70
#